data_AF-A0A537UUZ3-F1
#
_entry.id   AF-A0A537UUZ3-F1
#
_cell.length_a   1.000
_cell.length_b   1.000
_cell.length_c   1.000
_cell.angle_alpha   90.00
_cell.angle_beta   90.00
_cell.angle_gamma   90.00
#
_symmetry.space_group_name_H-M   'P 1'
#
loop_
_entity.id
_entity.type
_entity.pdbx_description
1 polymer ?
#
loop_
_entity_poly.entity_id
_entity_poly.type
_entity_poly.pdbx_seq_one_letter_code
_entity_poly.pdbx_strand_id
1 'polypeptide(L)'
;MTSRPFLGAFVAPATLCALAFVAALAAVMQYSLRAYVPGSLEPGGFTLANFAALMKPLYLRVFLDTVWICFLTALFTLVVGYPLAYALVHVRNVALKSVILVIAVTPLFLGEVVRTYSWIVVLGNNGFLNSMLLKAGLIGAPVQFMFTEFAVVTALVHVT
;
A
#
# COMPACT_ATOMS: atom_id res chain seq x y z
N MET A 1 36.71 2.15 28.70
CA MET A 1 35.43 1.41 28.68
C MET A 1 34.35 2.32 29.25
N THR A 2 33.60 2.99 28.38
CA THR A 2 32.64 4.04 28.75
C THR A 2 31.29 3.42 29.09
N SER A 3 31.07 3.08 30.37
CA SER A 3 29.72 2.78 30.87
C SER A 3 28.86 4.04 30.73
N ARG A 4 27.83 3.97 29.88
CA ARG A 4 26.82 5.03 29.72
C ARG A 4 25.59 4.66 30.56
N PRO A 5 25.54 4.99 31.87
CA PRO A 5 24.47 4.54 32.76
C PRO A 5 23.08 5.07 32.36
N PHE A 6 23.02 6.22 31.66
CA PHE A 6 21.77 6.82 31.19
C PHE A 6 21.17 6.15 29.94
N LEU A 7 21.94 5.29 29.24
CA LEU A 7 21.49 4.65 28.01
C LEU A 7 20.42 3.59 28.27
N GLY A 8 20.52 2.88 29.41
CA GLY A 8 19.51 1.89 29.82
C GLY A 8 18.16 2.55 30.13
N ALA A 9 18.15 3.66 30.87
CA ALA A 9 16.93 4.39 31.21
C ALA A 9 16.26 5.04 29.98
N PHE A 10 17.05 5.49 29.01
CA PHE A 10 16.54 6.13 27.79
C PHE A 10 15.98 5.12 26.77
N VAL A 11 16.55 3.91 26.74
CA VAL A 11 16.11 2.83 25.84
C VAL A 11 14.99 1.99 26.45
N ALA A 12 14.83 2.01 27.77
CA ALA A 12 13.81 1.22 28.49
C ALA A 12 12.37 1.37 27.95
N PRO A 13 11.83 2.58 27.69
CA PRO A 13 10.49 2.73 27.14
C PRO A 13 10.36 2.12 25.73
N ALA A 14 11.35 2.34 24.88
CA ALA A 14 11.37 1.79 23.52
C ALA A 14 11.43 0.26 23.53
N THR A 15 12.26 -0.33 24.41
CA THR A 15 12.33 -1.78 24.57
C THR A 15 11.04 -2.38 25.12
N LEU A 16 10.37 -1.69 26.04
CA LEU A 16 9.07 -2.15 26.56
C LEU A 16 8.02 -2.18 25.45
N CYS A 17 7.94 -1.11 24.65
CA CYS A 17 7.04 -1.06 23.49
C CYS A 17 7.36 -2.16 22.46
N ALA A 18 8.65 -2.37 22.17
CA ALA A 18 9.09 -3.41 21.24
C ALA A 18 8.70 -4.82 21.75
N LEU A 19 8.90 -5.09 23.04
CA LEU A 19 8.51 -6.36 23.66
C LEU A 19 6.99 -6.57 23.63
N ALA A 20 6.22 -5.53 23.91
CA ALA A 20 4.76 -5.59 23.81
C ALA A 20 4.29 -5.89 22.38
N PHE A 21 4.92 -5.27 21.38
CA PHE A 21 4.63 -5.54 19.97
C PHE A 21 5.01 -6.97 19.57
N VAL A 22 6.18 -7.45 19.98
CA VAL A 22 6.61 -8.84 19.75
C VAL A 22 5.65 -9.82 20.42
N ALA A 23 5.19 -9.54 21.64
CA ALA A 23 4.21 -10.37 22.33
C ALA A 23 2.87 -10.42 21.58
N ALA A 24 2.41 -9.29 21.03
CA ALA A 24 1.21 -9.25 20.20
C ALA A 24 1.37 -10.08 18.92
N LEU A 25 2.51 -9.98 18.23
CA LEU A 25 2.81 -10.81 17.05
C LEU A 25 2.91 -12.30 17.40
N ALA A 26 3.50 -12.64 18.55
CA ALA A 26 3.54 -14.01 19.04
C ALA A 26 2.14 -14.57 19.30
N ALA A 27 1.23 -13.75 19.85
CA ALA A 27 -0.17 -14.15 20.02
C ALA A 27 -0.86 -14.43 18.68
N VAL A 28 -0.67 -13.57 17.67
CA VAL A 28 -1.19 -13.80 16.30
C VAL A 28 -0.63 -15.09 15.70
N MET A 29 0.67 -15.32 15.86
CA MET A 29 1.32 -16.56 15.41
C MET A 29 0.75 -17.78 16.12
N GLN A 30 0.48 -17.70 17.42
CA GLN A 30 -0.16 -18.77 18.18
C GLN A 30 -1.58 -19.07 17.65
N TYR A 31 -2.36 -18.07 17.25
CA TYR A 31 -3.67 -18.29 16.63
C TYR A 31 -3.56 -19.00 15.27
N SER A 32 -2.51 -18.75 14.49
CA SER A 32 -2.30 -19.45 13.21
C SER A 32 -2.09 -20.96 13.37
N LEU A 33 -1.62 -21.41 14.54
CA LEU A 33 -1.40 -22.82 14.88
C LEU A 33 -2.59 -23.47 15.60
N ARG A 34 -3.68 -22.74 15.84
CA ARG A 34 -4.86 -23.22 16.58
C ARG A 34 -6.01 -23.50 15.64
N ALA A 35 -6.76 -24.56 15.93
CA ALA A 35 -7.93 -24.92 15.12
C ALA A 35 -9.04 -23.89 15.29
N TYR A 36 -9.62 -23.45 14.17
CA TYR A 36 -10.82 -22.61 14.18
C TYR A 36 -12.05 -23.45 14.51
N VAL A 37 -12.74 -23.11 15.60
CA VAL A 37 -13.99 -23.77 16.03
C VAL A 37 -15.16 -22.83 15.75
N PRO A 38 -16.03 -23.13 14.77
CA PRO A 38 -17.17 -22.28 14.45
C PRO A 38 -18.08 -22.08 15.67
N GLY A 39 -18.38 -20.82 16.00
CA GLY A 39 -19.29 -20.47 17.10
C GLY A 39 -18.66 -20.48 18.50
N SER A 40 -17.36 -20.75 18.64
CA SER A 40 -16.64 -20.60 19.91
C SER A 40 -15.58 -19.50 19.82
N LEU A 41 -15.44 -18.74 20.91
CA LEU A 41 -14.31 -17.82 21.10
C LEU A 41 -13.09 -18.54 21.68
N GLU A 42 -13.26 -19.78 22.13
CA GLU A 42 -12.16 -20.59 22.63
C GLU A 42 -11.34 -21.16 21.47
N PRO A 43 -10.01 -21.00 21.50
CA PRO A 43 -9.18 -21.55 20.44
C PRO A 43 -9.14 -23.08 20.54
N GLY A 44 -9.34 -23.76 19.42
CA GLY A 44 -9.24 -25.21 19.36
C GLY A 44 -7.82 -25.73 19.58
N GLY A 45 -7.67 -27.06 19.54
CA GLY A 45 -6.36 -27.72 19.68
C GLY A 45 -5.33 -27.28 18.63
N PHE A 46 -4.06 -27.62 18.88
CA PHE A 46 -2.98 -27.33 17.94
C PHE A 46 -3.18 -28.09 16.62
N THR A 47 -3.05 -27.39 15.50
CA THR A 47 -3.20 -27.96 14.16
C THR A 47 -2.29 -27.28 13.14
N LEU A 48 -1.83 -28.04 12.16
CA LEU A 48 -1.15 -27.50 10.97
C LEU A 48 -2.09 -27.38 9.75
N ALA A 49 -3.38 -27.70 9.92
CA ALA A 49 -4.36 -27.64 8.83
C ALA A 49 -4.51 -26.24 8.23
N ASN A 50 -4.30 -25.18 9.02
CA ASN A 50 -4.33 -23.79 8.57
C ASN A 50 -3.24 -23.50 7.51
N PHE A 51 -2.07 -24.13 7.63
CA PHE A 51 -0.99 -24.00 6.66
C PHE A 51 -1.25 -24.85 5.42
N ALA A 52 -1.83 -26.04 5.58
CA ALA A 52 -2.26 -26.84 4.43
C ALA A 52 -3.33 -26.12 3.59
N ALA A 53 -4.17 -25.27 4.22
CA ALA A 53 -5.13 -24.45 3.51
C ALA A 53 -4.48 -23.45 2.55
N LEU A 54 -3.25 -22.99 2.81
CA LEU A 54 -2.51 -22.08 1.91
C LEU A 54 -2.22 -22.70 0.54
N MET A 55 -2.19 -24.05 0.45
CA MET A 55 -1.99 -24.76 -0.82
C MET A 55 -3.25 -24.84 -1.67
N LYS A 56 -4.40 -24.35 -1.19
CA LYS A 56 -5.62 -24.32 -2.01
C LYS A 56 -5.44 -23.36 -3.18
N PRO A 57 -5.91 -23.70 -4.39
CA PRO A 57 -5.75 -22.87 -5.59
C PRO A 57 -6.23 -21.42 -5.42
N LEU A 58 -7.26 -21.19 -4.60
CA LEU A 58 -7.77 -19.85 -4.30
C LEU A 58 -6.71 -18.95 -3.64
N TYR A 59 -6.02 -19.43 -2.60
CA TYR A 59 -4.99 -18.63 -1.91
C TYR A 59 -3.77 -18.40 -2.82
N LEU A 60 -3.39 -19.41 -3.60
CA LEU A 60 -2.31 -19.26 -4.57
C LEU A 60 -2.64 -18.21 -5.63
N ARG A 61 -3.88 -18.18 -6.12
CA ARG A 61 -4.34 -17.16 -7.06
C ARG A 61 -4.29 -15.76 -6.46
N VAL A 62 -4.85 -15.56 -5.27
CA VAL A 62 -4.81 -14.26 -4.58
C VAL A 62 -3.38 -13.79 -4.33
N PHE A 63 -2.48 -14.72 -3.98
CA PHE A 63 -1.06 -14.42 -3.82
C PHE A 63 -0.43 -13.96 -5.13
N LEU A 64 -0.66 -14.67 -6.23
CA LEU A 64 -0.15 -14.30 -7.56
C LEU A 64 -0.72 -12.96 -8.04
N ASP A 65 -2.01 -12.71 -7.83
CA ASP A 65 -2.66 -11.43 -8.17
C ASP A 65 -2.00 -10.28 -7.39
N THR A 66 -1.68 -10.50 -6.10
CA THR A 66 -0.98 -9.51 -5.27
C THR A 66 0.44 -9.25 -5.78
N VAL A 67 1.21 -10.31 -6.06
CA VAL A 67 2.57 -10.19 -6.60
C VAL A 67 2.56 -9.45 -7.94
N TRP A 68 1.59 -9.75 -8.79
CA TRP A 68 1.41 -9.11 -10.08
C TRP A 68 1.12 -7.61 -9.94
N ILE A 69 0.17 -7.23 -9.06
CA ILE A 69 -0.13 -5.82 -8.77
C ILE A 69 1.11 -5.12 -8.21
N CYS A 70 1.82 -5.71 -7.24
CA CYS A 70 3.04 -5.14 -6.69
C CYS A 70 4.12 -4.92 -7.77
N PHE A 71 4.29 -5.88 -8.68
CA PHE A 71 5.23 -5.78 -9.78
C PHE A 71 4.86 -4.64 -10.74
N LEU A 72 3.59 -4.56 -11.16
CA LEU A 72 3.10 -3.49 -12.02
C LEU A 72 3.25 -2.12 -11.35
N THR A 73 2.86 -1.99 -10.08
CA THR A 73 3.03 -0.75 -9.32
C THR A 73 4.50 -0.36 -9.26
N ALA A 74 5.40 -1.25 -8.86
CA ALA A 74 6.83 -0.95 -8.78
C ALA A 74 7.42 -0.52 -10.15
N LEU A 75 7.01 -1.20 -11.23
CA LEU A 75 7.44 -0.88 -12.58
C LEU A 75 6.96 0.51 -13.01
N PHE A 76 5.67 0.81 -12.87
CA PHE A 76 5.12 2.11 -13.27
C PHE A 76 5.61 3.26 -12.39
N THR A 77 5.76 3.04 -11.08
CA THR A 77 6.38 4.02 -10.18
C THR A 77 7.81 4.33 -10.59
N LEU A 78 8.60 3.33 -11.01
CA LEU A 78 9.93 3.57 -11.54
C LEU A 78 9.89 4.35 -12.86
N VAL A 79 9.00 3.99 -13.79
CA VAL A 79 8.87 4.65 -15.09
C VAL A 79 8.45 6.11 -14.96
N VAL A 80 7.59 6.45 -14.00
CA VAL A 80 7.11 7.82 -13.78
C VAL A 80 8.04 8.62 -12.87
N GLY A 81 8.56 7.99 -11.81
CA GLY A 81 9.42 8.61 -10.81
C GLY A 81 10.83 8.89 -11.32
N TYR A 82 11.39 8.01 -12.15
CA TYR A 82 12.76 8.17 -12.66
C TYR A 82 12.93 9.44 -13.53
N PRO A 83 12.06 9.75 -14.52
CA PRO A 83 12.13 11.01 -15.25
C PRO A 83 12.04 12.24 -14.35
N LEU A 84 11.21 12.19 -13.30
CA LEU A 84 11.05 13.30 -12.36
C LEU A 84 12.32 13.51 -11.52
N ALA A 85 12.91 12.43 -11.01
CA ALA A 85 14.20 12.46 -10.32
C ALA A 85 15.33 12.94 -11.24
N TYR A 86 15.36 12.46 -12.49
CA TYR A 86 16.33 12.87 -13.49
C TYR A 86 16.19 14.37 -13.81
N ALA A 87 14.97 14.87 -14.03
CA ALA A 87 14.71 16.29 -14.26
C ALA A 87 15.18 17.15 -13.07
N LEU A 88 14.89 16.74 -11.84
CA LEU A 88 15.29 17.45 -10.62
C LEU A 88 16.81 17.64 -10.48
N VAL A 89 17.60 16.67 -10.95
CA VAL A 89 19.07 16.74 -10.92
C VAL A 89 19.62 17.66 -12.02
N HIS A 90 18.95 17.76 -13.17
CA HIS A 90 19.44 18.49 -14.34
C HIS A 90 18.92 19.93 -14.45
N VAL A 91 17.85 20.30 -13.72
CA VAL A 91 17.30 21.66 -13.74
C VAL A 91 18.24 22.64 -13.02
N ARG A 92 18.80 23.59 -13.78
CA ARG A 92 19.67 24.66 -13.25
C ARG A 92 18.90 25.84 -12.66
N ASN A 93 17.64 26.04 -13.08
CA ASN A 93 16.79 27.12 -12.58
C ASN A 93 16.22 26.76 -11.20
N VAL A 94 16.60 27.54 -10.18
CA VAL A 94 16.17 27.34 -8.78
C VAL A 94 14.65 27.39 -8.63
N ALA A 95 13.95 28.29 -9.33
CA ALA A 95 12.50 28.41 -9.21
C ALA A 95 11.79 27.17 -9.75
N LEU A 96 12.21 26.65 -10.91
CA LEU A 96 11.64 25.43 -11.49
C LEU A 96 11.93 24.20 -10.62
N LYS A 97 13.14 24.11 -10.06
CA LYS A 97 13.49 23.04 -9.12
C LYS A 97 12.60 23.07 -7.87
N SER A 98 12.37 24.25 -7.30
CA SER A 98 11.46 24.42 -6.16
C SER A 98 10.02 24.02 -6.51
N VAL A 99 9.50 24.40 -7.68
CA VAL A 99 8.15 24.02 -8.11
C VAL A 99 8.00 22.50 -8.25
N ILE A 100 8.96 21.83 -8.90
CA ILE A 100 8.91 20.36 -9.06
C ILE A 100 8.96 19.67 -7.69
N LEU A 101 9.82 20.14 -6.77
CA LEU A 101 9.89 19.61 -5.41
C LEU A 101 8.57 19.82 -4.66
N VAL A 102 7.97 21.01 -4.74
CA VAL A 102 6.68 21.28 -4.08
C VAL A 102 5.59 20.36 -4.61
N ILE A 103 5.48 20.20 -5.93
CA ILE A 103 4.50 19.31 -6.55
C ILE A 103 4.73 17.85 -6.12
N ALA A 104 5.98 17.39 -6.06
CA ALA A 104 6.32 16.02 -5.67
C ALA A 104 6.03 15.75 -4.17
N VAL A 105 6.23 16.73 -3.29
CA VAL A 105 6.05 16.57 -1.84
C VAL A 105 4.60 16.82 -1.41
N THR A 106 3.85 17.66 -2.12
CA THR A 106 2.43 17.96 -1.82
C THR A 106 1.56 16.72 -1.59
N PRO A 107 1.60 15.66 -2.43
CA PRO A 107 0.77 14.48 -2.19
C PRO A 107 1.11 13.76 -0.88
N LEU A 108 2.34 13.88 -0.36
CA LEU A 108 2.72 13.28 0.93
C LEU A 108 2.00 13.91 2.12
N PHE A 109 1.54 15.16 2.01
CA PHE A 109 0.78 15.84 3.05
C PHE A 109 -0.72 15.54 3.00
N LEU A 110 -1.21 14.93 1.91
CA LEU A 110 -2.59 14.49 1.82
C LEU A 110 -2.79 13.17 2.57
N GLY A 111 -3.80 13.13 3.43
CA GLY A 111 -4.19 11.90 4.11
C GLY A 111 -4.62 10.80 3.12
N GLU A 112 -4.32 9.55 3.46
CA GLU A 112 -4.61 8.37 2.62
C GLU A 112 -6.09 8.30 2.22
N VAL A 113 -6.99 8.59 3.17
CA VAL A 113 -8.43 8.59 2.96
C VAL A 113 -8.85 9.57 1.86
N VAL A 114 -8.30 10.79 1.88
CA VAL A 114 -8.62 11.82 0.86
C VAL A 114 -8.19 11.35 -0.52
N ARG A 115 -6.99 10.79 -0.61
CA ARG A 115 -6.40 10.28 -1.86
C ARG A 115 -7.24 9.14 -2.45
N THR A 116 -7.72 8.22 -1.62
CA THR A 116 -8.61 7.13 -2.05
C THR A 116 -9.92 7.69 -2.61
N TYR A 117 -10.56 8.64 -1.91
CA TYR A 117 -11.79 9.27 -2.42
C TYR A 117 -11.57 10.07 -3.71
N SER A 118 -10.42 10.73 -3.86
CA SER A 118 -10.08 11.42 -5.11
C SER A 118 -10.08 10.45 -6.31
N TRP A 119 -9.48 9.27 -6.16
CA TRP A 119 -9.46 8.27 -7.24
C TRP A 119 -10.84 7.65 -7.52
N ILE A 120 -11.69 7.50 -6.50
CA ILE A 120 -13.09 7.09 -6.68
C ILE A 120 -13.84 8.09 -7.57
N VAL A 121 -13.67 9.39 -7.32
CA VAL A 121 -14.32 10.45 -8.12
C VAL A 121 -13.75 10.52 -9.53
N VAL A 122 -12.44 10.33 -9.71
CA VAL A 122 -11.79 10.39 -11.03
C VAL A 122 -12.17 9.21 -11.91
N LEU A 123 -12.16 7.99 -11.36
CA LEU A 123 -12.33 6.73 -12.09
C LEU A 123 -13.77 6.21 -12.12
N GLY A 124 -14.68 6.85 -11.38
CA GLY A 124 -16.10 6.48 -11.37
C GLY A 124 -16.74 6.53 -12.76
N ASN A 125 -17.88 5.85 -12.92
CA ASN A 125 -18.60 5.82 -14.21
C ASN A 125 -18.99 7.24 -14.69
N ASN A 126 -19.39 8.12 -13.78
CA ASN A 126 -19.64 9.54 -14.05
C ASN A 126 -18.45 10.44 -13.67
N GLY A 127 -17.25 9.85 -13.55
CA GLY A 127 -16.05 10.52 -13.11
C GLY A 127 -15.40 11.39 -14.18
N PHE A 128 -14.33 12.09 -13.77
CA PHE A 128 -13.59 12.98 -14.65
C PHE A 128 -13.03 12.27 -15.88
N LEU A 129 -12.46 11.07 -15.72
CA LEU A 129 -11.84 10.32 -16.82
C LEU A 129 -12.86 9.93 -17.89
N ASN A 130 -13.97 9.31 -17.49
CA ASN A 130 -15.05 8.96 -18.41
C ASN A 130 -15.63 10.19 -19.12
N SER A 131 -15.86 11.27 -18.38
CA SER A 131 -16.37 12.53 -18.93
C SER A 131 -15.43 13.13 -19.99
N MET A 132 -14.11 13.06 -19.78
CA MET A 132 -13.12 13.50 -20.77
C MET A 132 -13.10 12.60 -22.00
N LEU A 133 -13.11 11.28 -21.82
CA LEU A 133 -13.08 10.31 -22.93
C LEU A 133 -14.34 10.41 -23.81
N LEU A 134 -15.52 10.62 -23.21
CA LEU A 134 -16.77 10.86 -23.92
C LEU A 134 -16.72 12.17 -24.72
N LYS A 135 -16.24 13.27 -24.11
CA LYS A 135 -16.09 14.56 -24.79
C LYS A 135 -15.09 14.51 -25.93
N ALA A 136 -14.05 13.70 -25.81
CA ALA A 136 -13.06 13.48 -26.86
C ALA A 136 -13.56 12.57 -27.99
N GLY A 137 -14.75 11.96 -27.85
CA GLY A 137 -15.30 11.02 -28.84
C GLY A 137 -14.58 9.67 -28.90
N LEU A 138 -13.75 9.34 -27.91
CA LEU A 138 -12.97 8.10 -27.86
C LEU A 138 -13.80 6.89 -27.41
N ILE A 139 -14.89 7.13 -26.67
CA ILE A 139 -15.82 6.10 -26.18
C ILE A 139 -17.27 6.54 -26.45
N GLY A 140 -18.15 5.56 -26.73
CA GLY A 140 -19.58 5.82 -26.95
C GLY A 140 -20.44 5.76 -25.68
N ALA A 141 -19.92 5.15 -24.61
CA ALA A 141 -20.59 5.02 -23.32
C ALA A 141 -19.54 4.97 -22.18
N PRO A 142 -19.90 5.32 -20.93
CA PRO A 142 -19.00 5.22 -19.79
C PRO A 142 -18.44 3.81 -19.59
N VAL A 143 -17.13 3.71 -19.39
CA VAL A 143 -16.41 2.47 -19.09
C VAL A 143 -16.24 2.33 -17.57
N GLN A 144 -16.44 1.11 -17.05
CA GLN A 144 -16.23 0.84 -15.64
C GLN A 144 -14.74 0.67 -15.33
N PHE A 145 -14.07 1.78 -14.99
CA PHE A 145 -12.68 1.75 -14.51
C PHE A 145 -12.60 1.38 -13.02
N MET A 146 -13.56 1.81 -12.21
CA MET A 146 -13.60 1.45 -10.78
C MET A 146 -13.76 -0.05 -10.56
N PHE A 147 -13.15 -0.55 -9.48
CA PHE A 147 -13.12 -1.98 -9.10
C PHE A 147 -12.39 -2.88 -10.10
N THR A 148 -11.50 -2.31 -10.92
CA THR A 148 -10.62 -3.06 -11.83
C THR A 148 -9.17 -3.00 -11.37
N GLU A 149 -8.34 -3.91 -11.87
CA GLU A 149 -6.89 -3.91 -11.66
C GLU A 149 -6.25 -2.56 -12.04
N PHE A 150 -6.72 -1.95 -13.14
CA PHE A 150 -6.23 -0.64 -13.59
C PHE A 150 -6.42 0.45 -12.53
N ALA A 151 -7.59 0.50 -11.88
CA ALA A 151 -7.84 1.47 -10.82
C ALA A 151 -6.94 1.26 -9.61
N VAL A 152 -6.72 0.00 -9.23
CA VAL A 152 -5.85 -0.36 -8.10
C VAL A 152 -4.41 0.03 -8.39
N VAL A 153 -3.87 -0.38 -9.55
CA VAL A 153 -2.49 -0.07 -9.94
C VAL A 153 -2.28 1.45 -10.03
N THR A 154 -3.21 2.18 -10.66
CA THR A 154 -3.10 3.65 -10.80
C THR A 154 -3.10 4.35 -9.45
N ALA A 155 -4.01 3.97 -8.54
CA ALA A 155 -4.08 4.55 -7.22
C ALA A 155 -2.82 4.25 -6.39
N LEU A 156 -2.28 3.03 -6.48
CA LEU A 156 -1.06 2.62 -5.80
C LEU A 156 0.18 3.35 -6.34
N VAL A 157 0.32 3.49 -7.66
CA VAL A 157 1.43 4.23 -8.29
C VAL A 157 1.44 5.69 -7.85
N HIS A 158 0.28 6.30 -7.66
CA HIS A 158 0.18 7.65 -7.10
C HIS A 158 0.53 7.72 -5.61
N VAL A 159 0.41 6.60 -4.87
CA VAL A 159 0.69 6.56 -3.44
C VAL A 159 2.17 6.36 -3.12
N THR A 160 2.83 5.48 -3.87
CA THR A 160 4.24 5.09 -3.70
C THR A 160 5.20 6.12 -4.25
#